data_AF-A0A947RH41-F1
#
_entry.id   AF-A0A947RH41-F1
#
_cell.length_a   1.000
_cell.length_b   1.000
_cell.length_c   1.000
_cell.angle_alpha   90.00
_cell.angle_beta   90.00
_cell.angle_gamma   90.00
#
_symmetry.space_group_name_H-M   'P 1'
#
loop_
_entity.id
_entity.type
_entity.pdbx_description
1 polymer ?
#
loop_
_entity_poly.entity_id
_entity_poly.type
_entity_poly.pdbx_seq_one_letter_code
_entity_poly.pdbx_strand_id
1 'polypeptide(L)'
;MYFNMFLAAFLVLINLFKIGVAQYFPLIGDEAYYWLWSQRLDLSYIAHPPMVAYVNFIATGLFGNNAFIIRLVAITIVLLLSWIIYRTGKELYGPGAATTAVIIFNLLPTFFGGGMFLVPQTILFLFWALSFYVFVLIIKHKNPHYWYLLGITAGLGLLSDYIM
;
A
#
# COMPACT_ATOMS: atom_id res chain seq x y z
N MET A 1 -19.03 15.24 7.68
CA MET A 1 -17.99 14.25 7.30
C MET A 1 -18.58 12.86 7.46
N TYR A 2 -19.45 12.41 6.55
CA TYR A 2 -20.01 11.05 6.64
C TYR A 2 -19.05 10.10 5.93
N PHE A 3 -18.11 9.54 6.69
CA PHE A 3 -17.46 8.31 6.25
C PHE A 3 -18.57 7.26 6.17
N ASN A 4 -18.81 6.74 4.96
CA ASN A 4 -19.97 5.90 4.71
C ASN A 4 -19.85 4.62 5.57
N MET A 5 -20.76 4.41 6.52
CA MET A 5 -20.72 3.26 7.43
C MET A 5 -20.70 1.93 6.66
N PHE A 6 -21.34 1.91 5.49
CA PHE A 6 -21.28 0.79 4.55
C PHE A 6 -19.86 0.52 4.04
N LEU A 7 -19.12 1.56 3.62
CA LEU A 7 -17.75 1.41 3.15
C LEU A 7 -16.82 0.95 4.28
N ALA A 8 -17.02 1.49 5.49
CA ALA A 8 -16.28 1.07 6.67
C ALA A 8 -16.48 -0.42 6.95
N ALA A 9 -17.74 -0.87 6.98
CA ALA A 9 -18.08 -2.27 7.19
C ALA A 9 -17.50 -3.17 6.09
N PHE A 10 -17.60 -2.75 4.82
CA PHE A 10 -17.01 -3.47 3.69
C PHE A 10 -15.48 -3.65 3.85
N LEU A 11 -14.76 -2.56 4.14
CA LEU A 11 -13.31 -2.60 4.35
C LEU A 11 -12.93 -3.45 5.56
N VAL A 12 -13.69 -3.40 6.65
CA VAL A 12 -13.44 -4.26 7.82
C VAL A 12 -13.62 -5.73 7.45
N LEU A 13 -14.75 -6.08 6.81
CA LEU A 13 -15.06 -7.47 6.45
C LEU A 13 -14.02 -8.07 5.49
N ILE A 14 -13.65 -7.34 4.43
CA ILE A 14 -12.67 -7.84 3.45
C ILE A 14 -11.28 -8.00 4.06
N ASN A 15 -10.84 -7.09 4.95
CA ASN A 15 -9.55 -7.20 5.58
C ASN A 15 -9.53 -8.29 6.68
N LEU A 16 -10.62 -8.46 7.43
CA LEU A 16 -10.76 -9.60 8.34
C LEU A 16 -10.72 -10.94 7.60
N PHE A 17 -11.37 -11.03 6.44
CA PHE A 17 -11.27 -12.19 5.58
C PHE A 17 -9.81 -12.45 5.15
N LYS A 18 -9.11 -11.42 4.64
CA LYS A 18 -7.68 -11.54 4.24
C LYS A 18 -6.78 -11.96 5.40
N ILE A 19 -6.93 -11.37 6.57
CA ILE A 19 -6.19 -11.75 7.79
C ILE A 19 -6.48 -13.20 8.16
N GLY A 20 -7.76 -13.58 8.09
CA GLY A 20 -8.22 -14.94 8.31
C GLY A 20 -7.55 -15.95 7.37
N VAL A 21 -7.43 -15.63 6.08
CA VAL A 21 -6.78 -16.50 5.08
C VAL A 21 -5.25 -16.50 5.22
N ALA A 22 -4.65 -15.34 5.53
CA ALA A 22 -3.21 -15.12 5.56
C ALA A 22 -2.45 -16.04 6.53
N GLN A 23 -3.11 -16.59 7.55
CA GLN A 23 -2.47 -17.49 8.52
C GLN A 23 -2.34 -18.95 8.04
N TYR A 24 -3.05 -19.36 6.99
CA TYR A 24 -3.17 -20.78 6.63
C TYR A 24 -2.10 -21.29 5.66
N PHE A 25 -1.30 -20.42 5.06
CA PHE A 25 -0.30 -20.80 4.06
C PHE A 25 1.09 -20.28 4.44
N PRO A 26 2.17 -21.01 4.14
CA PRO A 26 3.54 -20.50 4.32
C PRO A 26 3.79 -19.29 3.39
N LEU A 27 4.87 -18.54 3.65
CA LEU A 27 5.33 -17.50 2.73
C LEU A 27 5.55 -18.10 1.35
N ILE A 28 5.16 -17.36 0.32
CA ILE A 28 5.52 -17.71 -1.05
C ILE A 28 7.00 -17.40 -1.30
N GLY A 29 7.58 -17.97 -2.37
CA GLY A 29 9.00 -17.82 -2.70
C GLY A 29 9.46 -16.36 -2.73
N ASP A 30 8.66 -15.48 -3.36
CA ASP A 30 8.96 -14.05 -3.46
C ASP A 30 8.98 -13.36 -2.09
N GLU A 31 7.98 -13.62 -1.23
CA GLU A 31 7.93 -13.04 0.12
C GLU A 31 9.15 -13.46 0.95
N ALA A 32 9.52 -14.75 0.89
CA ALA A 32 10.67 -15.27 1.61
C ALA A 32 11.99 -14.66 1.07
N TYR A 33 12.08 -14.45 -0.24
CA TYR A 33 13.23 -13.83 -0.88
C TYR A 33 13.42 -12.36 -0.44
N TYR A 34 12.34 -11.56 -0.45
CA TYR A 34 12.39 -10.17 0.01
C TYR A 34 12.54 -10.03 1.53
N TRP A 35 12.05 -11.01 2.29
CA TRP A 35 12.34 -11.09 3.71
C TRP A 35 13.83 -11.36 3.97
N LEU A 36 14.48 -12.22 3.19
CA LEU A 36 15.91 -12.48 3.35
C LEU A 36 16.75 -11.21 3.13
N TRP A 37 16.35 -10.35 2.19
CA TRP A 37 16.97 -9.03 1.99
C TRP A 37 16.88 -8.16 3.25
N SER A 38 15.77 -8.22 3.98
CA SER A 38 15.63 -7.48 5.25
C SER A 38 16.65 -7.88 6.32
N GLN A 39 17.23 -9.09 6.23
CA GLN A 39 18.27 -9.55 7.16
C GLN A 39 19.65 -8.94 6.87
N ARG A 40 19.85 -8.40 5.66
CA ARG A 40 21.07 -7.71 5.23
C ARG A 40 20.68 -6.47 4.44
N LEU A 41 20.37 -5.41 5.16
CA LEU A 41 19.97 -4.15 4.57
C LEU A 41 21.08 -3.57 3.70
N ASP A 42 20.72 -3.22 2.48
CA ASP A 42 21.58 -2.52 1.53
C ASP A 42 20.78 -1.37 0.90
N LEU A 43 21.49 -0.41 0.32
CA LEU A 43 20.88 0.75 -0.35
C LEU A 43 20.16 0.36 -1.65
N SER A 44 20.50 -0.79 -2.22
CA SER A 44 19.85 -1.34 -3.41
C SER A 44 20.18 -2.82 -3.55
N TYR A 45 19.28 -3.58 -4.17
CA TYR A 45 19.52 -4.97 -4.52
C TYR A 45 19.56 -5.13 -6.06
N ILE A 46 20.12 -6.24 -6.53
CA ILE A 46 20.30 -6.49 -7.97
C ILE A 46 18.97 -6.44 -8.72
N ALA A 47 17.89 -6.98 -8.13
CA ALA A 47 16.60 -7.08 -8.82
C ALA A 47 15.69 -5.86 -8.57
N HIS A 48 15.69 -5.28 -7.37
CA HIS A 48 14.75 -4.23 -6.97
C HIS A 48 15.39 -3.24 -5.97
N PRO A 49 14.86 -2.01 -5.88
CA PRO A 49 15.31 -1.05 -4.88
C PRO A 49 14.83 -1.43 -3.45
N PRO A 50 15.34 -0.79 -2.39
CA PRO A 50 15.43 -1.41 -1.06
C PRO A 50 14.14 -1.34 -0.23
N MET A 51 13.09 -0.64 -0.67
CA MET A 51 11.96 -0.30 0.20
C MET A 51 11.26 -1.54 0.78
N VAL A 52 11.13 -2.63 0.01
CA VAL A 52 10.52 -3.87 0.51
C VAL A 52 11.34 -4.50 1.64
N ALA A 53 12.67 -4.42 1.57
CA ALA A 53 13.56 -4.92 2.61
C ALA A 53 13.47 -4.06 3.87
N TYR A 54 13.43 -2.73 3.73
CA TYR A 54 13.27 -1.79 4.85
C TYR A 54 11.92 -1.98 5.57
N VAL A 55 10.84 -2.11 4.81
CA VAL A 55 9.51 -2.36 5.38
C VAL A 55 9.49 -3.68 6.14
N ASN A 56 10.06 -4.75 5.57
CA ASN A 56 10.19 -6.04 6.26
C ASN A 56 11.03 -5.95 7.54
N PHE A 57 12.18 -5.25 7.49
CA PHE A 57 13.08 -5.09 8.63
C PHE A 57 12.39 -4.37 9.79
N ILE A 58 11.73 -3.25 9.50
CA ILE A 58 10.99 -2.48 10.51
C ILE A 58 9.86 -3.32 11.10
N ALA A 59 9.07 -3.98 10.26
CA ALA A 59 7.92 -4.74 10.72
C ALA A 59 8.32 -5.95 11.59
N THR A 60 9.29 -6.74 11.13
CA THR A 60 9.74 -7.93 11.86
C THR A 60 10.55 -7.58 13.12
N GLY A 61 11.26 -6.45 13.11
CA GLY A 61 11.94 -5.91 14.29
C GLY A 61 10.98 -5.42 15.39
N LEU A 62 9.83 -4.84 15.01
CA LEU A 62 8.85 -4.31 15.97
C LEU A 62 7.84 -5.34 16.47
N PHE A 63 7.35 -6.22 15.59
CA PHE A 63 6.23 -7.12 15.88
C PHE A 63 6.62 -8.60 15.90
N GLY A 64 7.90 -8.90 15.70
CA GLY A 64 8.44 -10.25 15.68
C GLY A 64 8.56 -10.83 14.26
N ASN A 65 9.42 -11.82 14.14
CA ASN A 65 9.81 -12.39 12.84
C ASN A 65 8.95 -13.60 12.48
N ASN A 66 7.81 -13.36 11.82
CA ASN A 66 6.94 -14.43 11.33
C ASN A 66 6.17 -14.01 10.08
N ALA A 67 5.65 -15.01 9.35
CA ALA A 67 4.91 -14.82 8.11
C ALA A 67 3.63 -13.97 8.28
N PHE A 68 2.97 -14.08 9.44
CA PHE A 68 1.75 -13.35 9.72
C PHE A 68 2.00 -11.84 9.77
N ILE A 69 3.08 -11.38 10.43
CA ILE A 69 3.46 -9.97 10.48
C ILE A 69 3.73 -9.41 9.08
N ILE A 70 4.45 -10.15 8.24
CA ILE A 70 4.76 -9.75 6.86
C ILE A 70 3.46 -9.52 6.06
N ARG A 71 2.50 -10.44 6.18
CA ARG A 71 1.19 -10.32 5.50
C ARG A 71 0.32 -9.22 6.08
N LEU A 72 0.35 -9.04 7.39
CA LEU A 72 -0.37 -7.96 8.05
C LEU A 72 0.08 -6.59 7.54
N VAL A 73 1.38 -6.42 7.28
CA VAL A 73 1.93 -5.22 6.65
C VAL A 73 1.39 -5.03 5.24
N ALA A 74 1.41 -6.05 4.39
CA ALA A 74 0.84 -5.96 3.04
C ALA A 74 -0.64 -5.55 3.06
N ILE A 75 -1.44 -6.20 3.91
CA ILE A 75 -2.87 -5.90 4.08
C ILE A 75 -3.06 -4.45 4.57
N THR A 76 -2.22 -3.99 5.50
CA THR A 76 -2.26 -2.61 6.01
C THR A 76 -1.92 -1.60 4.93
N ILE A 77 -0.94 -1.89 4.07
CA ILE A 77 -0.58 -1.05 2.92
C ILE A 77 -1.77 -0.94 1.95
N VAL A 78 -2.45 -2.04 1.63
CA VAL A 78 -3.63 -2.03 0.75
C VAL A 78 -4.81 -1.28 1.38
N LEU A 79 -4.95 -1.32 2.70
CA LEU A 79 -5.94 -0.53 3.43
C LEU A 79 -5.62 0.98 3.34
N LEU A 80 -4.36 1.37 3.54
CA LEU A 80 -3.91 2.75 3.37
C LEU A 80 -4.12 3.23 1.93
N LEU A 81 -3.80 2.38 0.95
CA LEU A 81 -4.03 2.65 -0.46
C LEU A 81 -5.53 2.85 -0.76
N SER A 82 -6.41 2.03 -0.19
CA SER A 82 -7.87 2.22 -0.27
C SER A 82 -8.32 3.56 0.30
N TRP A 83 -7.73 3.99 1.41
CA TRP A 83 -8.00 5.30 2.00
C TRP A 83 -7.55 6.44 1.08
N ILE A 84 -6.36 6.34 0.47
CA ILE A 84 -5.86 7.35 -0.48
C ILE A 84 -6.78 7.43 -1.71
N ILE A 85 -7.18 6.29 -2.27
CA ILE A 85 -8.13 6.24 -3.40
C ILE A 85 -9.45 6.92 -3.05
N TYR A 86 -9.97 6.68 -1.84
CA TYR A 86 -11.17 7.38 -1.36
C TYR A 86 -10.96 8.90 -1.32
N ARG A 87 -9.84 9.36 -0.76
CA ARG A 87 -9.52 10.79 -0.66
C ARG A 87 -9.44 11.41 -2.06
N THR A 88 -8.69 10.79 -2.96
CA THR A 88 -8.55 11.25 -4.35
C THR A 88 -9.90 11.31 -5.07
N GLY A 89 -10.69 10.23 -5.02
CA GLY A 89 -12.00 10.18 -5.65
C GLY A 89 -12.96 11.22 -5.09
N LYS A 90 -12.87 11.50 -3.78
CA LYS A 90 -13.72 12.49 -3.12
C LYS A 90 -13.37 13.91 -3.55
N GLU A 91 -12.08 14.24 -3.68
CA GLU A 91 -11.64 15.57 -4.15
C GLU A 91 -11.99 15.82 -5.62
N LEU A 92 -12.04 14.78 -6.45
CA LEU A 92 -12.32 14.90 -7.88
C LEU A 92 -13.82 14.84 -8.21
N TYR A 93 -14.55 13.87 -7.67
CA TYR A 93 -15.89 13.48 -8.11
C TYR A 93 -16.91 13.33 -6.97
N GLY A 94 -16.51 13.65 -5.73
CA GLY A 94 -17.38 13.56 -4.55
C GLY A 94 -17.46 12.17 -3.91
N PRO A 95 -18.20 12.05 -2.79
CA PRO A 95 -18.13 10.89 -1.90
C PRO A 95 -18.75 9.60 -2.49
N GLY A 96 -19.73 9.72 -3.38
CA GLY A 96 -20.36 8.56 -4.04
C GLY A 96 -19.39 7.85 -4.97
N ALA A 97 -18.80 8.58 -5.92
CA ALA A 97 -17.79 8.07 -6.83
C ALA A 97 -16.56 7.51 -6.09
N ALA A 98 -16.12 8.20 -5.02
CA ALA A 98 -15.03 7.73 -4.16
C ALA A 98 -15.32 6.36 -3.52
N THR A 99 -16.55 6.17 -3.04
CA THR A 99 -16.97 4.90 -2.43
C THR A 99 -16.95 3.76 -3.46
N THR A 100 -17.52 4.01 -4.64
CA THR A 100 -17.53 3.03 -5.73
C THR A 100 -16.11 2.68 -6.19
N ALA A 101 -15.21 3.66 -6.30
CA ALA A 101 -13.83 3.44 -6.68
C ALA A 101 -13.09 2.50 -5.71
N VAL A 102 -13.28 2.68 -4.40
CA VAL A 102 -12.64 1.82 -3.38
C VAL A 102 -13.19 0.39 -3.41
N ILE A 103 -14.50 0.24 -3.62
CA ILE A 103 -15.13 -1.08 -3.73
C ILE A 103 -14.58 -1.81 -4.96
N ILE A 104 -14.59 -1.16 -6.13
CA ILE A 104 -14.04 -1.75 -7.36
C ILE A 104 -12.57 -2.12 -7.16
N PHE A 105 -11.77 -1.19 -6.61
CA PHE A 105 -10.35 -1.42 -6.35
C PHE A 105 -10.10 -2.68 -5.51
N ASN A 106 -10.83 -2.87 -4.41
CA ASN A 106 -10.65 -4.02 -3.54
C ASN A 106 -11.17 -5.34 -4.13
N LEU A 107 -12.06 -5.28 -5.11
CA LEU A 107 -12.58 -6.45 -5.83
C LEU A 107 -11.70 -6.88 -7.01
N LEU A 108 -10.77 -6.02 -7.45
CA LEU A 108 -9.79 -6.41 -8.47
C LEU A 108 -8.96 -7.60 -7.96
N PRO A 109 -8.78 -8.68 -8.74
CA PRO A 109 -8.06 -9.88 -8.28
C PRO A 109 -6.67 -9.59 -7.72
N THR A 110 -5.96 -8.63 -8.31
CA THR A 110 -4.66 -8.15 -7.87
C THR A 110 -4.67 -7.66 -6.42
N PHE A 111 -5.69 -6.91 -6.00
CA PHE A 111 -5.76 -6.36 -4.64
C PHE A 111 -6.60 -7.21 -3.70
N PHE A 112 -7.53 -8.01 -4.22
CA PHE A 112 -8.30 -8.98 -3.44
C PHE A 112 -7.42 -10.13 -2.96
N GLY A 113 -6.74 -10.81 -3.90
CA GLY A 113 -5.84 -11.92 -3.61
C GLY A 113 -4.41 -11.44 -3.40
N GLY A 114 -3.85 -10.77 -4.41
CA GLY A 114 -2.44 -10.36 -4.42
C GLY A 114 -2.09 -9.35 -3.33
N GLY A 115 -3.05 -8.54 -2.88
CA GLY A 115 -2.87 -7.56 -1.80
C GLY A 115 -2.58 -8.14 -0.42
N MET A 116 -2.54 -9.47 -0.29
CA MET A 116 -2.09 -10.15 0.94
C MET A 116 -0.58 -10.42 0.97
N PHE A 117 0.11 -10.29 -0.17
CA PHE A 117 1.53 -10.60 -0.27
C PHE A 117 2.38 -9.34 -0.22
N LEU A 118 3.46 -9.38 0.55
CA LEU A 118 4.39 -8.27 0.63
C LEU A 118 5.47 -8.41 -0.44
N VAL A 119 5.26 -7.73 -1.56
CA VAL A 119 6.17 -7.65 -2.70
C VAL A 119 6.43 -6.17 -3.06
N PRO A 120 7.50 -5.84 -3.81
CA PRO A 120 7.84 -4.47 -4.17
C PRO A 120 6.66 -3.66 -4.73
N GLN A 121 5.83 -4.28 -5.57
CA GLN A 121 4.69 -3.64 -6.22
C GLN A 121 3.63 -3.16 -5.22
N THR A 122 3.44 -3.86 -4.09
CA THR A 122 2.50 -3.47 -3.04
C THR A 122 2.85 -2.10 -2.46
N ILE A 123 4.15 -1.84 -2.27
CA ILE A 123 4.65 -0.56 -1.73
C ILE A 123 4.67 0.52 -2.82
N LEU A 124 5.03 0.14 -4.06
CA LEU A 124 4.97 1.04 -5.21
C LEU A 124 3.56 1.62 -5.39
N PHE A 125 2.52 0.77 -5.39
CA PHE A 125 1.15 1.24 -5.58
C PHE A 125 0.71 2.25 -4.51
N LEU A 126 1.18 2.09 -3.27
CA LEU A 126 0.93 3.06 -2.20
C LEU A 126 1.52 4.43 -2.54
N PHE A 127 2.81 4.49 -2.89
CA PHE A 127 3.50 5.75 -3.20
C PHE A 127 3.05 6.37 -4.51
N TRP A 128 2.65 5.55 -5.49
CA TRP A 128 2.06 6.00 -6.73
C TRP A 128 0.71 6.68 -6.50
N ALA A 129 -0.19 6.03 -5.75
CA ALA A 129 -1.48 6.63 -5.40
C ALA A 129 -1.33 7.88 -4.53
N LEU A 130 -0.36 7.89 -3.61
CA LEU A 130 -0.05 9.05 -2.78
C LEU A 130 0.44 10.22 -3.64
N SER A 131 1.36 9.96 -4.57
CA SER A 131 1.86 10.97 -5.51
C SER A 131 0.74 11.54 -6.39
N PHE A 132 -0.14 10.67 -6.89
CA PHE A 132 -1.32 11.11 -7.64
C PHE A 132 -2.29 11.93 -6.78
N TYR A 133 -2.53 11.55 -5.53
CA TYR A 133 -3.35 12.32 -4.60
C TYR A 133 -2.77 13.72 -4.36
N VAL A 134 -1.47 13.80 -4.09
CA VAL A 134 -0.76 15.08 -3.88
C VAL A 134 -0.82 15.95 -5.14
N PHE A 135 -0.68 15.35 -6.32
CA PHE A 135 -0.84 16.06 -7.60
C PHE A 135 -2.25 16.67 -7.75
N VAL A 136 -3.30 15.93 -7.38
CA VAL A 136 -4.67 16.47 -7.35
C VAL A 136 -4.77 17.66 -6.37
N LEU A 137 -4.13 17.58 -5.20
CA LEU A 137 -4.11 18.69 -4.23
C LEU A 137 -3.38 19.92 -4.76
N ILE A 138 -2.28 19.76 -5.51
CA ILE A 138 -1.57 20.86 -6.18
C ILE A 138 -2.53 21.60 -7.11
N ILE A 139 -3.25 20.87 -7.97
CA ILE A 139 -4.18 21.46 -8.94
C ILE A 139 -5.34 22.18 -8.24
N LYS A 140 -5.93 21.56 -7.21
CA LYS A 140 -7.12 22.08 -6.52
C LYS A 140 -6.83 23.25 -5.59
N HIS A 141 -5.77 23.15 -4.79
CA HIS A 141 -5.48 24.12 -3.73
C HIS A 141 -4.40 25.14 -4.10
N LYS A 142 -3.65 24.92 -5.20
CA LYS A 142 -2.59 25.82 -5.69
C LYS A 142 -1.54 26.21 -4.64
N ASN A 143 -1.36 25.37 -3.61
CA ASN A 143 -0.36 25.59 -2.58
C ASN A 143 0.99 25.04 -3.04
N PRO A 144 2.06 25.87 -3.09
CA PRO A 144 3.36 25.45 -3.58
C PRO A 144 4.03 24.37 -2.70
N HIS A 145 3.68 24.27 -1.42
CA HIS A 145 4.28 23.29 -0.52
C HIS A 145 4.01 21.84 -0.93
N TYR A 146 2.93 21.59 -1.67
CA TYR A 146 2.61 20.24 -2.15
C TYR A 146 3.60 19.73 -3.21
N TRP A 147 4.37 20.59 -3.87
CA TRP A 147 5.44 20.14 -4.78
C TRP A 147 6.56 19.41 -4.04
N TYR A 148 6.93 19.87 -2.84
CA TYR A 148 7.92 19.15 -2.01
C TYR A 148 7.39 17.80 -1.59
N LEU A 149 6.12 17.74 -1.20
CA LEU A 149 5.48 16.48 -0.83
C LEU A 149 5.45 15.52 -2.02
N LEU A 150 5.10 15.99 -3.22
CA LEU A 150 5.11 15.18 -4.44
C LEU A 150 6.51 14.61 -4.73
N GLY A 151 7.56 15.42 -4.59
CA GLY A 151 8.94 14.96 -4.77
C GLY A 151 9.33 13.87 -3.77
N ILE A 152 8.94 14.03 -2.50
CA ILE A 152 9.18 13.01 -1.46
C ILE A 152 8.44 11.71 -1.80
N THR A 153 7.15 11.78 -2.15
CA THR A 153 6.35 10.58 -2.41
C THR A 153 6.79 9.86 -3.68
N ALA A 154 7.19 10.61 -4.72
CA ALA A 154 7.74 10.05 -5.95
C ALA A 154 9.12 9.42 -5.71
N GLY A 155 9.99 10.07 -4.92
CA GLY A 155 11.29 9.51 -4.54
C GLY A 155 11.16 8.21 -3.74
N LEU A 156 10.21 8.14 -2.81
CA LEU A 156 9.90 6.90 -2.08
C LEU A 156 9.29 5.82 -3.00
N GLY A 157 8.54 6.23 -4.03
CA GLY A 157 8.06 5.36 -5.10
C GLY A 157 9.21 4.75 -5.90
N LEU A 158 10.19 5.55 -6.33
CA LEU A 158 11.40 5.09 -7.02
C LEU A 158 12.25 4.13 -6.17
N LEU A 159 12.25 4.31 -4.85
CA LEU A 159 12.88 3.37 -3.92
C LEU A 159 12.11 2.04 -3.76
N SER A 160 10.85 2.00 -4.22
CA SER A 160 10.00 0.81 -4.18
C SER A 160 10.10 -0.01 -5.47
N ASP A 161 10.11 0.68 -6.62
CA ASP A 161 10.37 0.08 -7.94
C ASP A 161 10.98 1.14 -8.87
N TYR A 162 11.85 0.72 -9.79
CA TYR A 162 12.52 1.63 -10.73
C TYR A 162 11.58 2.21 -11.79
N ILE A 163 10.39 1.64 -11.95
CA ILE A 163 9.42 2.01 -13.01
C ILE A 163 8.41 3.09 -12.54
N MET A 164 8.64 3.72 -11.39
CA MET A 164 7.80 4.82 -10.88
C MET A 164 7.72 6.01 -11.85
#